data_AF-A0A3S1ZEQ7-F1
#
_entry.id   AF-A0A3S1ZEQ7-F1
#
_cell.length_a   1.000
_cell.length_b   1.000
_cell.length_c   1.000
_cell.angle_alpha   90.00
_cell.angle_beta   90.00
_cell.angle_gamma   90.00
#
_symmetry.space_group_name_H-M   'P 1'
#
loop_
_entity.id
_entity.type
_entity.pdbx_description
1 polymer ?
#
loop_
_entity_poly.entity_id
_entity_poly.type
_entity_poly.pdbx_seq_one_letter_code
_entity_poly.pdbx_strand_id
1 'polypeptide(L)'
;MNYWLFKSEPSVFSFEALKAKGKAGTQWDGVRNYAARNNMKAMQIGDLGFFYHSNEGLNVVGIAEVCALAHPDTTSDDPRWECV
;
A
#
# COMPACT_ATOMS: atom_id res chain seq x y z
N MET A 1 -11.66 -2.06 12.72
CA MET A 1 -10.45 -2.82 12.36
C MET A 1 -10.81 -3.66 11.16
N ASN A 2 -10.29 -3.27 10.00
CA ASN A 2 -10.48 -3.97 8.72
C ASN A 2 -9.17 -4.64 8.31
N TYR A 3 -9.26 -5.59 7.37
CA TYR A 3 -8.10 -6.30 6.84
C TYR A 3 -8.01 -6.14 5.32
N TRP A 4 -6.79 -5.99 4.83
CA TRP A 4 -6.52 -5.62 3.44
C TRP A 4 -5.51 -6.55 2.77
N LEU A 5 -5.30 -6.34 1.47
CA LEU A 5 -4.23 -7.01 0.71
C LEU A 5 -3.61 -5.99 -0.26
N PHE A 6 -2.30 -5.80 -0.12
CA PHE A 6 -1.46 -4.94 -0.94
C PHE A 6 -0.67 -5.81 -1.92
N LYS A 7 -0.79 -5.52 -3.21
CA LYS A 7 -0.01 -6.21 -4.26
C LYS A 7 1.17 -5.35 -4.66
N SER A 8 2.37 -5.93 -4.66
CA SER A 8 3.58 -5.26 -5.11
C SER A 8 4.46 -6.23 -5.90
N GLU A 9 5.01 -5.78 -7.03
CA GLU A 9 6.01 -6.56 -7.75
C GLU A 9 7.35 -6.45 -7.01
N PRO A 10 8.00 -7.57 -6.62
CA PRO A 10 9.20 -7.52 -5.79
C PRO A 10 10.39 -6.83 -6.47
N SER A 11 10.42 -6.82 -7.80
CA SER A 11 11.40 -6.09 -8.62
C SER A 11 11.22 -4.57 -8.59
N VAL A 12 10.01 -4.08 -8.27
CA VAL A 12 9.71 -2.65 -8.13
C VAL A 12 9.79 -2.22 -6.67
N PHE A 13 9.07 -2.91 -5.78
CA PHE A 13 9.09 -2.65 -4.35
C PHE A 13 8.85 -3.93 -3.54
N SER A 14 9.92 -4.46 -2.94
CA SER A 14 9.89 -5.72 -2.20
C SER A 14 9.46 -5.56 -0.73
N PHE A 15 9.13 -6.67 -0.09
CA PHE A 15 8.82 -6.66 1.34
C PHE A 15 10.06 -6.36 2.19
N GLU A 16 11.26 -6.73 1.73
CA GLU A 16 12.52 -6.32 2.34
C GLU A 16 12.72 -4.81 2.28
N ALA A 17 12.35 -4.17 1.17
CA ALA A 17 12.40 -2.72 1.04
C ALA A 17 11.43 -2.05 2.04
N LEU A 18 10.22 -2.58 2.21
CA LEU A 18 9.29 -2.11 3.24
C LEU A 18 9.85 -2.28 4.65
N LYS A 19 10.42 -3.45 4.97
CA LYS A 19 11.07 -3.67 6.28
C LYS A 19 12.22 -2.70 6.55
N ALA A 20 13.00 -2.36 5.53
CA ALA A 20 14.09 -1.39 5.66
C ALA A 20 13.59 0.03 5.97
N LYS A 21 12.38 0.40 5.53
CA LYS A 21 11.71 1.66 5.94
C LYS A 21 11.21 1.60 7.39
N GLY A 22 10.81 0.42 7.86
CA GLY A 22 10.37 0.21 9.23
C GLY A 22 9.21 1.15 9.60
N LYS A 23 9.29 1.76 10.79
CA LYS A 23 8.24 2.66 11.30
C LYS A 23 8.05 3.95 10.50
N ALA A 24 9.02 4.34 9.67
CA ALA A 24 8.85 5.49 8.79
C ALA A 24 7.79 5.22 7.71
N GLY A 25 7.55 3.95 7.39
CA GLY A 25 6.60 3.54 6.36
C GLY A 25 7.02 4.00 4.97
N THR A 26 6.06 3.89 4.05
CA THR A 26 6.16 4.39 2.68
C THR A 26 4.75 4.70 2.20
N GLN A 27 4.62 5.70 1.35
CA GLN A 27 3.37 5.97 0.65
C GLN A 27 3.04 4.80 -0.30
N TRP A 28 1.77 4.41 -0.38
CA TRP A 28 1.27 3.42 -1.35
C TRP A 28 0.84 4.09 -2.66
N ASP A 29 1.80 4.75 -3.32
CA ASP A 29 1.59 5.57 -4.50
C ASP A 29 1.25 4.77 -5.77
N GLY A 30 0.97 5.49 -6.87
CA GLY A 30 0.83 4.89 -8.20
C GLY A 30 -0.49 4.17 -8.46
N VAL A 31 -1.40 4.13 -7.47
CA VAL A 31 -2.73 3.53 -7.66
C VAL A 31 -3.56 4.39 -8.61
N ARG A 32 -3.88 3.82 -9.78
CA ARG A 32 -4.76 4.43 -10.81
C ARG A 32 -6.05 3.63 -11.04
N ASN A 33 -6.46 2.87 -10.03
CA ASN A 33 -7.69 2.10 -10.03
C ASN A 33 -8.67 2.66 -8.99
N TYR A 34 -9.87 3.04 -9.42
CA TYR A 34 -10.87 3.65 -8.54
C TYR A 34 -11.30 2.76 -7.37
N ALA A 35 -11.42 1.44 -7.57
CA ALA A 35 -11.81 0.53 -6.50
C ALA A 35 -10.71 0.40 -5.44
N ALA A 36 -9.45 0.24 -5.88
CA ALA A 36 -8.30 0.20 -4.97
C ALA A 36 -8.13 1.52 -4.20
N ARG A 37 -8.28 2.66 -4.88
CA ARG A 37 -8.29 3.98 -4.22
C ARG A 37 -9.39 4.06 -3.16
N ASN A 38 -10.62 3.65 -3.50
CA ASN A 38 -11.74 3.69 -2.55
C ASN A 38 -11.53 2.75 -1.36
N ASN A 39 -10.87 1.61 -1.54
CA ASN A 39 -10.45 0.74 -0.44
C ASN A 39 -9.44 1.46 0.47
N MET A 40 -8.42 2.12 -0.09
CA MET A 40 -7.45 2.90 0.68
C MET A 40 -8.11 4.06 1.45
N LYS A 41 -9.10 4.73 0.87
CA LYS A 41 -9.90 5.76 1.56
C LYS A 41 -10.68 5.24 2.77
N ALA A 42 -10.97 3.94 2.80
CA ALA A 42 -11.68 3.29 3.91
C ALA A 42 -10.73 2.72 4.98
N MET A 43 -9.41 2.72 4.74
CA MET A 43 -8.41 2.27 5.70
C MET A 43 -8.31 3.22 6.90
N GLN A 44 -8.04 2.66 8.07
CA GLN A 44 -7.77 3.42 9.30
C GLN A 44 -6.37 3.09 9.82
N ILE A 45 -5.78 4.01 10.61
CA ILE A 45 -4.50 3.75 11.27
C ILE A 45 -4.59 2.47 12.11
N GLY A 46 -3.60 1.59 11.97
CA GLY A 46 -3.56 0.31 12.64
C GLY A 46 -4.31 -0.82 11.92
N ASP A 47 -5.06 -0.54 10.85
CA ASP A 47 -5.58 -1.60 10.00
C ASP A 47 -4.41 -2.41 9.40
N LEU A 48 -4.59 -3.74 9.32
CA LEU A 48 -3.56 -4.66 8.85
C LEU A 48 -3.86 -5.14 7.43
N GLY A 49 -2.81 -5.43 6.67
CA GLY A 49 -2.96 -6.02 5.35
C GLY A 49 -1.84 -6.98 4.98
N PHE A 50 -2.17 -7.96 4.16
CA PHE A 50 -1.16 -8.84 3.58
C PHE A 50 -0.33 -8.10 2.55
N PHE A 51 0.99 -8.28 2.61
CA PHE A 51 1.90 -7.88 1.53
C PHE A 51 2.08 -9.07 0.58
N TYR A 52 1.52 -8.95 -0.61
CA TYR A 52 1.51 -9.99 -1.63
C TYR A 52 2.48 -9.63 -2.77
N HIS A 53 3.43 -10.51 -3.05
CA HIS A 53 4.27 -10.39 -4.25
C HIS A 53 3.47 -10.78 -5.49
N SER A 54 3.24 -9.81 -6.37
CA SER A 54 2.56 -10.01 -7.65
C SER A 54 3.57 -10.14 -8.79
N ASN A 55 3.12 -10.74 -9.90
CA ASN A 55 3.92 -11.03 -11.10
C ASN A 55 5.01 -12.11 -10.86
N GLU A 56 5.87 -11.88 -9.87
CA GLU A 56 6.90 -12.80 -9.40
C GLU A 56 6.60 -13.24 -7.95
N GLY A 57 6.97 -14.48 -7.58
CA GLY A 57 6.74 -15.05 -6.25
C GLY A 57 5.30 -15.54 -6.03
N LEU A 58 4.30 -14.69 -6.31
CA LEU A 58 2.85 -15.00 -6.24
C LEU A 58 2.37 -15.50 -4.87
N ASN A 59 2.96 -14.99 -3.80
CA ASN A 59 2.70 -15.40 -2.43
C ASN A 59 2.56 -14.21 -1.47
N VAL A 60 1.90 -14.45 -0.35
CA VAL A 60 1.91 -13.52 0.78
C VAL A 60 3.22 -13.72 1.54
N VAL A 61 3.98 -12.64 1.70
CA VAL A 61 5.33 -12.66 2.31
C VAL A 61 5.39 -11.95 3.66
N GLY A 62 4.31 -11.28 4.06
CA GLY A 62 4.25 -10.60 5.35
C GLY A 62 2.96 -9.83 5.57
N ILE A 63 2.93 -9.11 6.70
CA ILE A 63 1.85 -8.22 7.10
C ILE A 63 2.40 -6.80 7.15
N ALA A 64 1.63 -5.85 6.62
CA ALA A 64 1.83 -4.42 6.73
C ALA A 64 0.73 -3.79 7.60
N GLU A 65 1.03 -2.65 8.19
CA GLU A 65 0.09 -1.85 8.98
C GLU A 65 -0.06 -0.47 8.34
N VAL A 66 -1.28 0.03 8.29
CA VAL A 66 -1.57 1.39 7.82
C VAL A 66 -1.08 2.40 8.86
N CYS A 67 -0.11 3.23 8.46
CA CYS A 67 0.54 4.23 9.33
C CYS A 67 0.24 5.69 8.97
N ALA A 68 -0.46 5.93 7.85
CA ALA A 68 -1.03 7.22 7.47
C ALA A 68 -2.43 7.02 6.86
N LEU A 69 -3.32 8.00 7.05
CA LEU A 69 -4.64 8.00 6.40
C LEU A 69 -4.52 8.43 4.94
N ALA A 70 -5.57 8.18 4.17
CA ALA A 70 -5.61 8.57 2.76
C ALA A 70 -5.31 10.07 2.58
N HIS A 71 -4.35 10.36 1.70
CA HIS A 71 -3.89 11.69 1.35
C HIS A 71 -3.57 11.75 -0.14
N PRO A 72 -3.43 12.96 -0.74
CA PRO A 72 -3.11 13.09 -2.16
C PRO A 72 -1.83 12.32 -2.54
N ASP A 73 -1.89 11.60 -3.66
CA ASP A 73 -0.73 10.87 -4.18
C ASP A 73 0.32 11.85 -4.70
N THR A 74 1.48 11.90 -4.04
CA THR A 74 2.61 12.78 -4.39
C THR A 74 3.21 12.53 -5.78
N THR A 75 2.87 11.42 -6.43
CA THR A 75 3.27 11.10 -7.81
C THR A 75 2.29 11.61 -8.87
N SER A 76 1.23 12.32 -8.47
CA SER A 76 0.23 12.86 -9.39
C SER A 76 -0.14 14.31 -9.06
N ASP A 77 -0.23 15.15 -10.09
CA ASP A 77 -0.80 16.50 -9.99
C ASP A 77 -2.34 16.50 -10.04
N ASP A 78 -2.95 15.34 -10.25
CA ASP A 78 -4.40 15.19 -10.33
C ASP A 78 -4.99 14.87 -8.95
N PRO A 79 -5.82 15.78 -8.37
CA PRO A 79 -6.33 15.64 -7.01
C PRO A 79 -7.31 14.47 -6.84
N ARG A 80 -7.67 13.77 -7.92
CA ARG A 80 -8.51 12.57 -7.86
C ARG A 80 -7.79 11.36 -7.27
N TRP A 81 -6.45 11.37 -7.23
CA TRP A 81 -5.65 10.24 -6.75
C TRP A 81 -5.19 10.46 -5.32
N GLU A 82 -5.52 9.47 -4.48
CA GLU A 82 -5.20 9.43 -3.06
C GLU A 82 -4.63 8.05 -2.74
N CYS A 83 -3.77 7.98 -1.74
CA CYS A 83 -3.13 6.78 -1.23
C CYS A 83 -2.93 6.86 0.28
N VAL A 84 -2.64 5.72 0.91
CA VAL A 84 -2.27 5.61 2.33
C VAL A 84 -0.77 5.55 2.51
#